data_AF-A0AAU8MQL0-F1
#
_entry.id   AF-A0AAU8MQL0-F1
#
_cell.length_a   1.000
_cell.length_b   1.000
_cell.length_c   1.000
_cell.angle_alpha   90.00
_cell.angle_beta   90.00
_cell.angle_gamma   90.00
#
_symmetry.space_group_name_H-M   'P 1'
#
loop_
_entity.id
_entity.type
_entity.pdbx_description
1 polymer ?
#
loop_
_entity_poly.entity_id
_entity_poly.type
_entity_poly.pdbx_seq_one_letter_code
_entity_poly.pdbx_strand_id
1 'polypeptide(L)' 'MSVAAILALAVGLYLAFKLVGFLLKAAMWGVVAAALYCLAAPSLGWPLPW' A
#
# COMPACT_ATOMS: atom_id res chain seq x y z
N MET A 1 23.45 -14.53 -24.20
CA MET A 1 22.56 -13.55 -23.53
C MET A 1 23.42 -12.57 -22.79
N SER A 2 23.30 -11.28 -23.07
CA SER A 2 24.13 -10.25 -22.44
C SER A 2 23.81 -10.14 -20.96
N VAL A 3 24.82 -10.18 -20.10
CA VAL A 3 24.68 -10.08 -18.63
C VAL A 3 23.87 -8.84 -18.22
N ALA A 4 24.00 -7.74 -18.97
CA ALA A 4 23.21 -6.53 -18.79
C ALA A 4 21.69 -6.74 -18.93
N ALA A 5 21.24 -7.60 -19.85
CA ALA A 5 19.82 -7.89 -20.03
C ALA A 5 19.24 -8.69 -18.87
N ILE A 6 20.04 -9.61 -18.30
CA ILE A 6 19.66 -10.41 -17.13
C ILE A 6 19.52 -9.53 -15.89
N LEU A 7 20.46 -8.60 -15.70
CA LEU A 7 20.40 -7.62 -14.61
C LEU A 7 19.19 -6.69 -14.72
N ALA A 8 18.90 -6.18 -15.92
CA ALA A 8 17.75 -5.31 -16.14
C ALA A 8 16.42 -6.02 -15.81
N LEU A 9 16.28 -7.28 -16.23
CA LEU A 9 15.10 -8.11 -15.90
C LEU A 9 15.00 -8.36 -14.40
N ALA A 10 16.10 -8.74 -13.74
CA ALA A 10 16.10 -9.01 -12.31
C ALA A 10 15.73 -7.76 -11.48
N VAL A 11 16.30 -6.61 -11.83
CA VAL A 11 16.00 -5.32 -11.17
C VAL A 11 14.54 -4.91 -11.43
N GLY A 12 14.05 -5.05 -12.66
CA GLY A 12 12.66 -4.74 -13.01
C GLY A 12 11.66 -5.60 -12.22
N LEU A 13 11.90 -6.91 -12.14
CA LEU A 13 11.07 -7.82 -11.35
C LEU A 13 11.12 -7.45 -9.87
N TYR A 14 12.31 -7.21 -9.33
CA TYR A 14 12.47 -6.82 -7.92
C TYR A 14 11.70 -5.54 -7.57
N LEU A 15 11.79 -4.50 -8.40
CA LEU A 15 11.05 -3.26 -8.20
C LEU A 15 9.54 -3.47 -8.30
N ALA A 16 9.07 -4.27 -9.25
CA ALA A 16 7.65 -4.59 -9.38
C ALA A 16 7.11 -5.29 -8.14
N PHE A 17 7.79 -6.33 -7.64
CA PHE A 17 7.40 -7.01 -6.40
C PHE A 17 7.47 -6.10 -5.17
N LYS A 18 8.47 -5.23 -5.10
CA LYS A 18 8.61 -4.24 -4.03
C LYS A 18 7.46 -3.24 -4.01
N LEU A 19 7.01 -2.81 -5.19
CA LEU A 19 5.87 -1.89 -5.34
C LEU A 19 4.56 -2.56 -4.87
N VAL A 20 4.34 -3.83 -5.23
CA VAL A 20 3.15 -4.58 -4.81
C VAL A 20 3.11 -4.75 -3.29
N GLY A 21 4.25 -5.10 -2.67
CA GLY A 21 4.35 -5.18 -1.21
C GLY A 21 4.08 -3.84 -0.52
N PHE A 22 4.55 -2.74 -1.11
CA PHE A 22 4.25 -1.39 -0.61
C PHE A 22 2.76 -1.05 -0.74
N LEU A 23 2.15 -1.36 -1.89
CA LEU A 23 0.74 -1.09 -2.16
C LEU A 23 -0.18 -1.84 -1.19
N LEU A 24 0.09 -3.13 -0.96
CA LEU A 24 -0.64 -3.95 0.03
C LEU A 24 -0.50 -3.37 1.44
N LYS A 25 0.71 -2.94 1.82
CA LYS A 25 0.95 -2.33 3.13
C LYS A 25 0.21 -1.00 3.28
N ALA A 26 0.23 -0.16 2.25
CA ALA A 26 -0.51 1.09 2.22
C ALA A 26 -2.02 0.87 2.31
N ALA A 27 -2.55 -0.12 1.58
CA ALA A 27 -3.96 -0.51 1.66
C ALA A 27 -4.33 -1.01 3.07
N MET A 28 -3.51 -1.86 3.68
CA MET A 28 -3.73 -2.35 5.05
C MET A 28 -3.78 -1.20 6.05
N TRP A 29 -2.83 -0.26 5.97
CA TRP A 29 -2.83 0.94 6.81
C TRP A 29 -3.99 1.88 6.52
N GLY A 30 -4.42 2.00 5.26
CA GLY A 30 -5.60 2.77 4.88
C GLY A 30 -6.87 2.21 5.50
N VAL A 31 -7.03 0.87 5.49
CA VAL A 31 -8.15 0.19 6.17
C VAL A 31 -8.10 0.42 7.68
N VAL A 32 -6.92 0.32 8.30
CA VAL A 32 -6.74 0.59 9.73
C VAL A 32 -7.09 2.04 10.07
N ALA A 33 -6.63 3.00 9.27
CA ALA A 33 -6.94 4.42 9.46
C ALA A 33 -8.44 4.72 9.29
N ALA A 34 -9.08 4.12 8.28
CA ALA A 34 -10.53 4.24 8.07
C ALA A 34 -11.33 3.64 9.23
N ALA A 35 -10.93 2.47 9.74
CA ALA A 35 -11.55 1.84 10.89
C ALA A 35 -11.41 2.72 12.15
N LEU A 36 -10.20 3.24 12.40
CA LEU A 36 -9.95 4.17 13.51
C LEU A 36 -10.78 5.45 13.38
N TYR A 37 -10.86 6.03 12.18
CA TYR A 37 -11.70 7.20 11.92
C TYR A 37 -13.16 6.90 12.24
N CYS A 38 -13.71 5.76 11.81
CA CYS A 38 -15.10 5.42 12.06
C CYS A 38 -15.41 5.11 13.53
N LEU A 39 -14.43 4.62 14.29
CA LEU A 39 -14.58 4.42 15.73
C LEU A 39 -14.46 5.73 16.52
N ALA A 40 -13.63 6.67 16.06
CA ALA A 40 -13.41 7.97 16.71
C ALA A 40 -14.40 9.06 16.26
N ALA A 41 -14.95 8.95 15.06
CA ALA A 41 -15.87 9.95 14.50
C ALA A 41 -17.14 10.17 15.37
N PRO A 42 -17.78 9.14 15.95
CA PRO A 42 -18.95 9.33 16.81
C PRO A 42 -18.66 10.12 18.08
N SER A 43 -17.47 9.90 18.68
CA SER A 43 -17.08 10.61 19.91
C SER A 43 -16.61 12.04 19.64
N LEU A 44 -16.14 12.33 18.43
CA LEU A 44 -15.71 13.66 17.99
C LEU A 44 -16.82 14.45 17.27
N GLY A 45 -18.00 13.86 17.04
CA GLY A 45 -19.10 14.48 16.29
C GLY A 45 -18.78 14.70 14.81
N TRP A 46 -17.82 13.96 14.25
CA TRP A 46 -17.40 14.08 12.85
C TRP A 46 -18.38 13.35 11.91
N PRO A 47 -18.56 13.86 10.68
CA PRO A 47 -19.41 13.20 9.70
C PRO A 47 -18.83 11.83 9.34
N LEU A 48 -19.68 10.81 9.43
CA LEU A 48 -19.39 9.49 8.89
C LEU A 48 -19.51 9.55 7.36
N PRO A 49 -18.65 8.82 6.63
CA PRO A 49 -18.69 8.82 5.17
C PRO A 49 -19.87 8.04 4.56
N TRP A 50 -20.86 7.64 5.36
CA TRP A 50 -22.12 6.97 5.00
C TRP A 50 -23.25 7.50 5.87
#